data_AF-A0AAN7BI80-F1
#
_entry.id   AF-A0AAN7BI80-F1
#
_cell.length_a   1.000
_cell.length_b   1.000
_cell.length_c   1.000
_cell.angle_alpha   90.00
_cell.angle_beta   90.00
_cell.angle_gamma   90.00
#
_symmetry.space_group_name_H-M   'P 1'
#
loop_
_entity.id
_entity.type
_entity.pdbx_description
1 polymer ?
#
loop_
_entity_poly.entity_id
_entity_poly.type
_entity_poly.pdbx_seq_one_letter_code
_entity_poly.pdbx_strand_id
1 'polypeptide(L)'
;MSPFIGYAILHDQHVLALSLFAYAGITDLLDGWIARKWKLQTVVGTIIDPMADKMLMTVLVVSLAMKAALPLWLAVIILGRDVGLAISALYFRWISLPPPKTMARFWDFGLPSAEVKPTMISKWNTFLQLGLMGMTAVAPVTGVVDLRGVLTGLQYIVATTTIWSGASYVFSKDAVKILTKPEAKKEEDTGDEKKQ
;
A
#
# COMPACT_ATOMS: atom_id res chain seq x y z
N MET A 1 -0.51 7.40 16.09
CA MET A 1 -0.80 6.10 16.75
C MET A 1 0.29 5.07 16.47
N SER A 2 0.69 4.85 15.21
CA SER A 2 1.68 3.83 14.80
C SER A 2 2.97 3.77 15.63
N PRO A 3 3.74 4.85 15.86
CA PRO A 3 4.98 4.77 16.64
C PRO A 3 4.76 4.37 18.11
N PHE A 4 3.62 4.73 18.70
CA PHE A 4 3.26 4.32 20.07
C PHE A 4 2.97 2.82 20.15
N ILE A 5 2.33 2.24 19.13
CA ILE A 5 2.11 0.79 19.05
C ILE A 5 3.46 0.07 18.97
N GLY A 6 4.37 0.54 18.11
CA GLY A 6 5.72 -0.03 18.00
C GLY A 6 6.50 0.05 19.31
N TYR A 7 6.45 1.19 19.99
CA TYR A 7 7.04 1.37 21.32
C TYR A 7 6.49 0.36 22.33
N ALA A 8 5.17 0.17 22.38
CA ALA A 8 4.51 -0.76 23.29
C ALA A 8 4.91 -2.23 23.03
N ILE A 9 5.02 -2.62 21.76
CA ILE A 9 5.50 -3.97 21.36
C ILE A 9 6.95 -4.18 21.83
N LEU A 10 7.80 -3.17 21.67
CA LEU A 10 9.21 -3.28 22.06
C LEU A 10 9.41 -3.40 23.57
N HIS A 11 8.54 -2.77 24.37
CA HIS A 11 8.56 -2.79 25.85
C HIS A 11 7.71 -3.91 26.47
N ASP A 12 7.30 -4.92 25.70
CA ASP A 12 6.47 -6.05 26.17
C ASP A 12 5.11 -5.64 26.77
N GLN A 13 4.63 -4.45 26.43
CA GLN A 13 3.32 -3.96 26.85
C GLN A 13 2.23 -4.49 25.90
N HIS A 14 2.09 -5.82 25.83
CA HIS A 14 1.26 -6.49 24.83
C HIS A 14 -0.22 -6.06 24.87
N VAL A 15 -0.78 -5.85 26.07
CA VAL A 15 -2.17 -5.37 26.25
C VAL A 15 -2.35 -3.97 25.67
N LEU A 16 -1.37 -3.09 25.89
CA LEU A 16 -1.40 -1.71 25.38
C LEU A 16 -1.17 -1.67 23.87
N ALA A 17 -0.27 -2.49 23.35
CA ALA A 17 -0.06 -2.63 21.91
C ALA A 17 -1.33 -3.12 21.21
N LEU A 18 -2.00 -4.13 21.77
CA LEU A 18 -3.23 -4.69 21.22
C LEU A 18 -4.39 -3.68 21.28
N SER A 19 -4.54 -2.96 22.40
CA SER A 19 -5.61 -1.97 22.54
C SER A 19 -5.42 -0.80 21.58
N LEU A 20 -4.19 -0.30 21.42
CA LEU A 20 -3.88 0.75 20.45
C LEU A 20 -4.04 0.28 18.99
N PHE A 21 -3.66 -0.96 18.68
CA PHE A 21 -3.87 -1.55 17.35
C PHE A 21 -5.36 -1.69 17.03
N ALA A 22 -6.15 -2.21 17.97
CA ALA A 22 -7.61 -2.31 17.81
C ALA A 22 -8.26 -0.92 17.68
N TYR A 23 -7.82 0.04 18.50
CA TYR A 23 -8.29 1.43 18.43
C TYR A 23 -8.01 2.07 17.08
N ALA A 24 -6.80 1.88 16.52
CA ALA A 24 -6.44 2.37 15.20
C ALA A 24 -7.37 1.77 14.12
N GLY A 25 -7.53 0.45 14.09
CA GLY A 25 -8.39 -0.20 13.10
C GLY A 25 -9.86 0.20 13.19
N ILE A 26 -10.40 0.40 14.41
CA ILE A 26 -11.77 0.91 14.58
C ILE A 26 -11.89 2.35 14.07
N THR A 27 -10.88 3.18 14.35
CA THR A 27 -10.86 4.59 13.91
C THR A 27 -10.83 4.67 12.38
N ASP A 28 -9.96 3.91 11.71
CA ASP A 28 -9.85 3.90 10.24
C ASP A 28 -11.17 3.41 9.58
N LEU A 29 -11.82 2.40 10.17
CA LEU A 29 -13.12 1.91 9.70
C LEU A 29 -14.22 2.96 9.88
N LEU A 30 -14.20 3.67 11.00
CA LEU A 30 -15.19 4.70 11.32
C LEU A 30 -15.01 5.92 10.41
N ASP A 31 -13.79 6.42 10.22
CA ASP A 31 -13.47 7.54 9.34
C ASP A 31 -13.81 7.21 7.89
N GLY A 32 -13.50 5.99 7.45
CA GLY A 32 -13.89 5.51 6.13
C GLY A 32 -15.40 5.42 5.95
N TRP A 33 -16.14 4.98 6.98
CA TRP A 33 -17.61 4.93 6.93
C TRP A 33 -18.24 6.31 6.91
N ILE A 34 -17.75 7.22 7.76
CA ILE A 34 -18.12 8.64 7.86
C ILE A 34 -17.92 9.34 6.51
N ALA A 35 -16.74 9.19 5.91
CA ALA A 35 -16.39 9.81 4.63
C ALA A 35 -17.30 9.31 3.49
N ARG A 36 -17.63 8.02 3.46
CA ARG A 36 -18.56 7.44 2.48
C ARG A 36 -20.00 7.90 2.70
N LYS A 37 -20.45 7.96 3.94
CA LYS A 37 -21.84 8.32 4.28
C LYS A 37 -22.15 9.77 3.95
N TRP A 38 -21.21 10.68 4.18
CA TRP A 38 -21.40 12.11 3.93
C TRP A 38 -20.74 12.61 2.63
N LYS A 39 -20.20 11.73 1.80
CA LYS A 39 -19.48 12.07 0.55
C LYS A 39 -18.36 13.12 0.76
N LEU A 40 -17.75 13.11 1.94
CA LEU A 40 -16.68 14.04 2.36
C LEU A 40 -15.28 13.54 1.91
N GLN A 41 -15.18 12.90 0.74
CA GLN A 41 -13.90 12.43 0.25
C GLN A 41 -13.10 13.61 -0.29
N THR A 42 -12.08 14.02 0.46
CA THR A 42 -11.12 15.02 0.00
C THR A 42 -9.99 14.34 -0.77
N VAL A 43 -9.41 15.07 -1.72
CA VAL A 43 -8.26 14.59 -2.51
C VAL A 43 -7.07 14.30 -1.60
N VAL A 44 -6.88 15.13 -0.56
CA VAL A 44 -5.83 14.97 0.44
C VAL A 44 -6.06 13.73 1.31
N GLY A 45 -7.27 13.52 1.85
CA GLY A 45 -7.58 12.34 2.65
C GLY A 45 -7.38 11.03 1.89
N THR A 46 -7.75 11.00 0.60
CA THR A 46 -7.54 9.83 -0.27
C THR A 46 -6.07 9.38 -0.38
N ILE A 47 -5.12 10.28 -0.09
CA ILE A 47 -3.68 10.00 -0.10
C ILE A 47 -3.15 9.77 1.32
N ILE A 48 -3.60 10.57 2.28
CA ILE A 48 -3.14 10.46 3.68
C ILE A 48 -3.60 9.15 4.30
N ASP A 49 -4.84 8.69 4.05
CA ASP A 49 -5.35 7.48 4.69
C ASP A 49 -4.50 6.24 4.30
N PRO A 50 -4.24 5.96 3.01
CA PRO A 50 -3.36 4.83 2.64
C PRO A 50 -1.91 4.99 3.10
N MET A 51 -1.43 6.23 3.29
CA MET A 51 -0.10 6.48 3.85
C MET A 51 -0.04 6.13 5.34
N ALA A 52 -1.08 6.49 6.10
CA ALA A 52 -1.21 6.13 7.51
C ALA A 52 -1.30 4.61 7.69
N ASP A 53 -2.10 3.93 6.86
CA ASP A 53 -2.21 2.47 6.83
C ASP A 53 -0.84 1.80 6.60
N LYS A 54 -0.09 2.28 5.60
CA LYS A 54 1.25 1.75 5.31
C LYS A 54 2.24 2.02 6.44
N MET A 55 2.15 3.18 7.08
CA MET A 55 3.01 3.50 8.22
C MET A 55 2.72 2.58 9.41
N LEU A 56 1.44 2.33 9.71
CA LEU A 56 1.02 1.38 10.74
C LEU A 56 1.58 -0.02 10.44
N MET A 57 1.38 -0.51 9.22
CA MET A 57 1.90 -1.81 8.79
C MET A 57 3.42 -1.91 8.91
N THR A 58 4.14 -0.90 8.45
CA THR A 58 5.62 -0.88 8.53
C THR A 58 6.10 -0.95 9.96
N VAL A 59 5.51 -0.17 10.87
CA VAL A 59 5.88 -0.17 12.29
C VAL A 59 5.58 -1.53 12.93
N LEU A 60 4.42 -2.14 12.66
CA LEU A 60 4.07 -3.46 13.18
C LEU A 60 5.06 -4.54 12.72
N VAL A 61 5.35 -4.59 11.42
CA VAL A 61 6.28 -5.58 10.85
C VAL A 61 7.67 -5.43 11.47
N VAL A 62 8.19 -4.20 11.56
CA VAL A 62 9.52 -3.93 12.14
C VAL A 62 9.55 -4.28 13.62
N SER A 63 8.60 -3.80 14.41
CA SER A 63 8.57 -4.05 15.86
C SER A 63 8.39 -5.54 16.19
N LEU A 64 7.54 -6.26 15.47
CA LEU A 64 7.34 -7.71 15.68
C LEU A 64 8.55 -8.54 15.21
N ALA A 65 9.23 -8.12 14.14
CA ALA A 65 10.47 -8.75 13.70
C ALA A 65 11.60 -8.55 14.73
N MET A 66 11.71 -7.36 15.32
CA MET A 66 12.69 -7.07 16.39
C MET A 66 12.46 -7.93 17.64
N LYS A 67 11.19 -8.26 17.95
CA LYS A 67 10.83 -9.16 19.06
C LYS A 67 10.92 -10.65 18.69
N ALA A 68 11.43 -10.99 17.51
CA ALA A 68 11.49 -12.36 16.98
C ALA A 68 10.11 -13.07 16.92
N ALA A 69 9.01 -12.34 17.06
CA ALA A 69 7.65 -12.85 16.94
C ALA A 69 7.27 -13.07 15.47
N LEU A 70 7.91 -12.33 14.56
CA LEU A 70 7.79 -12.48 13.12
C LEU A 70 9.14 -12.85 12.50
N PRO A 71 9.23 -13.91 11.67
CA PRO A 71 10.50 -14.29 11.05
C PRO A 71 11.06 -13.20 10.14
N LEU A 72 12.36 -12.92 10.24
CA LEU A 72 13.01 -11.85 9.48
C LEU A 72 12.83 -11.99 7.96
N TRP A 73 12.87 -13.23 7.44
CA TRP A 73 12.66 -13.49 6.01
C TRP A 73 11.28 -13.02 5.53
N LEU A 74 10.24 -13.15 6.37
CA LEU A 74 8.89 -12.71 6.04
C LEU A 74 8.79 -11.18 6.10
N ALA A 75 9.42 -10.56 7.11
CA ALA A 75 9.48 -9.11 7.22
C ALA A 75 10.14 -8.48 5.98
N VAL A 76 11.25 -9.06 5.50
CA VAL A 76 11.94 -8.60 4.29
C VAL A 76 11.06 -8.71 3.05
N ILE A 77 10.30 -9.81 2.89
CA ILE A 77 9.37 -9.97 1.75
C ILE A 77 8.27 -8.90 1.77
N ILE A 78 7.65 -8.68 2.94
CA ILE A 78 6.57 -7.69 3.11
C ILE A 78 7.09 -6.28 2.83
N LEU A 79 8.17 -5.87 3.50
CA LEU A 79 8.75 -4.53 3.35
C LEU A 79 9.28 -4.31 1.94
N GLY A 80 9.96 -5.29 1.35
CA GLY A 80 10.49 -5.20 -0.02
C GLY A 80 9.39 -4.96 -1.05
N ARG A 81 8.26 -5.68 -0.93
CA ARG A 81 7.09 -5.48 -1.79
C ARG A 81 6.48 -4.09 -1.60
N ASP A 82 6.32 -3.64 -0.36
CA ASP A 82 5.69 -2.35 -0.07
C ASP A 82 6.53 -1.16 -0.52
N VAL A 83 7.86 -1.26 -0.39
CA VAL A 83 8.83 -0.30 -0.93
C VAL A 83 8.77 -0.30 -2.47
N GLY A 84 8.73 -1.47 -3.11
CA GLY A 84 8.60 -1.58 -4.57
C GLY A 84 7.34 -0.90 -5.10
N LEU A 85 6.20 -1.08 -4.41
CA LEU A 85 4.95 -0.39 -4.74
C LEU A 85 5.04 1.12 -4.50
N ALA A 86 5.67 1.55 -3.40
CA ALA A 86 5.85 2.97 -3.11
C ALA A 86 6.72 3.66 -4.16
N ILE A 87 7.86 3.06 -4.53
CA ILE A 87 8.75 3.57 -5.58
C ILE A 87 8.00 3.64 -6.91
N SER A 88 7.24 2.61 -7.26
CA SER A 88 6.48 2.61 -8.51
C SER A 88 5.42 3.72 -8.54
N ALA A 89 4.68 3.91 -7.45
CA ALA A 89 3.70 5.00 -7.34
C ALA A 89 4.36 6.38 -7.48
N LEU A 90 5.52 6.59 -6.85
CA LEU A 90 6.31 7.83 -6.98
C LEU A 90 6.82 8.03 -8.41
N TYR A 91 7.30 6.97 -9.05
CA TYR A 91 7.77 7.00 -10.43
C TYR A 91 6.66 7.39 -11.41
N PHE A 92 5.48 6.77 -11.31
CA PHE A 92 4.34 7.11 -12.15
C PHE A 92 3.84 8.54 -11.91
N ARG A 93 3.78 8.99 -10.64
CA ARG A 93 3.48 10.37 -10.30
C ARG A 93 4.43 11.33 -11.02
N TRP A 94 5.74 11.10 -10.93
CA TRP A 94 6.76 11.96 -11.52
C TRP A 94 6.67 12.06 -13.05
N ILE A 95 6.39 10.95 -13.74
CA ILE A 95 6.24 10.93 -15.21
C ILE A 95 4.93 11.58 -15.67
N SER A 96 3.86 11.46 -14.88
CA SER A 96 2.54 12.01 -15.22
C SER A 96 2.43 13.55 -15.08
N LEU A 97 3.44 14.21 -14.49
CA LEU A 97 3.40 15.66 -14.26
C LEU A 97 3.55 16.45 -15.58
N PRO A 98 2.62 17.38 -15.88
CA PRO A 98 2.75 18.25 -17.05
C PRO A 98 3.93 19.22 -16.87
N PRO A 99 4.69 19.53 -17.94
CA PRO A 99 5.78 20.50 -17.87
C PRO A 99 5.25 21.90 -17.45
N PRO A 100 6.03 22.71 -16.70
CA PRO A 100 7.33 22.42 -16.10
C PRO A 100 7.25 21.49 -14.86
N LYS A 101 8.23 20.60 -14.72
CA LYS A 101 8.36 19.67 -13.58
C LYS A 101 8.97 20.41 -12.38
N THR A 102 8.15 20.86 -11.45
CA THR A 102 8.58 21.55 -10.23
C THR A 102 8.13 20.81 -8.98
N MET A 103 8.86 20.97 -7.87
CA MET A 103 8.49 20.34 -6.58
C MET A 103 7.15 20.84 -6.04
N ALA A 104 6.79 22.10 -6.32
CA ALA A 104 5.48 22.65 -5.97
C ALA A 104 4.33 21.91 -6.66
N ARG A 105 4.50 21.49 -7.93
CA ARG A 105 3.51 20.68 -8.66
C ARG A 105 3.50 19.21 -8.26
N PHE A 106 4.64 18.67 -7.85
CA PHE A 106 4.69 17.32 -7.30
C PHE A 106 3.76 17.19 -6.08
N TRP A 107 3.76 18.22 -5.23
CA TRP A 107 2.88 18.36 -4.05
C TRP A 107 1.50 18.98 -4.36
N ASP A 108 1.20 19.28 -5.62
CA ASP A 108 -0.12 19.76 -6.04
C ASP A 108 -1.05 18.57 -6.31
N PHE A 109 -1.80 18.18 -5.29
CA PHE A 109 -2.67 17.02 -5.31
C PHE A 109 -3.93 17.22 -6.18
N GLY A 110 -4.19 18.42 -6.72
CA GLY A 110 -5.35 18.71 -7.57
C GLY A 110 -5.22 18.27 -9.04
N LEU A 111 -4.01 17.89 -9.50
CA LEU A 111 -3.76 17.45 -10.87
C LEU A 111 -4.06 15.94 -11.01
N PRO A 112 -4.78 15.50 -12.07
CA PRO A 112 -5.20 14.11 -12.26
C PRO A 112 -3.97 13.22 -12.43
N SER A 113 -3.55 12.64 -11.31
CA SER A 113 -2.41 11.76 -11.24
C SER A 113 -2.81 10.39 -11.77
N ALA A 114 -1.94 9.79 -12.56
CA ALA A 114 -2.12 8.44 -13.11
C ALA A 114 -2.82 7.47 -12.13
N GLU A 115 -3.99 6.95 -12.51
CA GLU A 115 -4.69 5.90 -11.76
C GLU A 115 -3.94 4.58 -11.90
N VAL A 116 -3.03 4.29 -10.98
CA VAL A 116 -2.54 2.91 -10.81
C VAL A 116 -3.66 2.13 -10.16
N LYS A 117 -4.52 1.50 -10.98
CA LYS A 117 -5.65 0.70 -10.47
C LYS A 117 -5.10 -0.42 -9.58
N PRO A 118 -5.37 -0.40 -8.26
CA PRO A 118 -4.87 -1.45 -7.39
C PRO A 118 -5.53 -2.77 -7.76
N THR A 119 -4.71 -3.79 -8.03
CA THR A 119 -5.20 -5.14 -8.31
C THR A 119 -5.90 -5.70 -7.07
N MET A 120 -7.01 -6.43 -7.25
CA MET A 120 -7.76 -7.03 -6.13
C MET A 120 -6.89 -7.99 -5.30
N ILE A 121 -5.87 -8.58 -5.92
CA ILE A 121 -4.84 -9.43 -5.28
C ILE A 121 -4.08 -8.66 -4.18
N SER A 122 -3.77 -7.38 -4.41
CA SER A 122 -3.07 -6.53 -3.44
C SER A 122 -3.89 -6.29 -2.17
N LYS A 123 -5.21 -6.11 -2.32
CA LYS A 123 -6.12 -5.85 -1.20
C LYS A 123 -6.23 -7.04 -0.26
N TRP A 124 -6.41 -8.23 -0.84
CA TRP A 124 -6.45 -9.48 -0.07
C TRP A 124 -5.14 -9.73 0.66
N ASN A 125 -4.00 -9.48 0.00
CA ASN A 125 -2.70 -9.64 0.65
C ASN A 125 -2.53 -8.71 1.86
N THR A 126 -2.87 -7.42 1.73
CA THR A 126 -2.78 -6.47 2.84
C THR A 126 -3.73 -6.83 3.99
N PHE A 127 -4.94 -7.33 3.69
CA PHE A 127 -5.86 -7.84 4.72
C PHE A 127 -5.27 -9.03 5.49
N LEU A 128 -4.67 -10.00 4.78
CA LEU A 128 -4.03 -11.16 5.40
C LEU A 128 -2.81 -10.75 6.24
N GLN A 129 -2.04 -9.77 5.79
CA GLN A 129 -0.91 -9.21 6.56
C GLN A 129 -1.39 -8.53 7.85
N LEU A 130 -2.43 -7.71 7.80
CA LEU A 130 -3.04 -7.09 8.98
C LEU A 130 -3.54 -8.16 9.98
N GLY A 131 -4.21 -9.20 9.48
CA GLY A 131 -4.65 -10.34 10.29
C GLY A 131 -3.48 -11.07 10.95
N LEU A 132 -2.38 -11.29 10.22
CA LEU A 132 -1.16 -11.87 10.77
C LEU A 132 -0.54 -10.99 11.86
N MET A 133 -0.44 -9.66 11.65
CA MET A 133 0.08 -8.75 12.67
C MET A 133 -0.79 -8.79 13.92
N GLY A 134 -2.11 -8.73 13.76
CA GLY A 134 -3.07 -8.81 14.86
C GLY A 134 -2.95 -10.11 15.64
N MET A 135 -2.93 -11.27 14.96
CA MET A 135 -2.79 -12.56 15.63
C MET A 135 -1.44 -12.71 16.34
N THR A 136 -0.36 -12.21 15.73
CA THR A 136 0.98 -12.22 16.33
C THR A 136 1.04 -11.33 17.58
N ALA A 137 0.35 -10.18 17.57
CA ALA A 137 0.24 -9.29 18.72
C ALA A 137 -0.63 -9.85 19.85
N VAL A 138 -1.66 -10.66 19.54
CA VAL A 138 -2.53 -11.33 20.52
C VAL A 138 -1.85 -12.54 21.16
N ALA A 139 -1.00 -13.26 20.43
CA ALA A 139 -0.37 -14.49 20.90
C ALA A 139 0.26 -14.43 22.31
N PRO A 140 1.08 -13.41 22.66
CA PRO A 140 1.64 -13.29 24.01
C PRO A 140 0.61 -12.92 25.09
N VAL A 141 -0.52 -12.31 24.72
CA VAL A 141 -1.60 -11.93 25.66
C VAL A 141 -2.43 -13.13 26.06
N THR A 142 -2.75 -14.01 25.11
CA THR A 142 -3.68 -15.11 25.36
C THR A 142 -3.07 -16.25 26.14
N GLY A 143 -1.75 -16.52 26.04
CA GLY A 143 -0.96 -17.45 26.87
C GLY A 143 -1.41 -18.93 26.97
N VAL A 144 -2.64 -19.26 26.55
CA VAL A 144 -3.39 -20.47 26.88
C VAL A 144 -3.67 -21.32 25.63
N VAL A 145 -3.53 -20.72 24.44
CA VAL A 145 -3.76 -21.38 23.14
C VAL A 145 -2.43 -21.51 22.40
N ASP A 146 -2.07 -22.72 21.98
CA ASP A 146 -0.92 -22.93 21.09
C ASP A 146 -1.23 -22.43 19.67
N LEU A 147 -1.02 -21.13 19.47
CA LEU A 147 -1.22 -20.47 18.19
C LEU A 147 -0.04 -20.67 17.23
N ARG A 148 1.03 -21.36 17.64
CA ARG A 148 2.27 -21.45 16.84
C ARG A 148 2.02 -22.08 15.47
N GLY A 149 1.31 -23.21 15.43
CA GLY A 149 0.97 -23.88 14.18
C GLY A 149 0.12 -23.02 13.24
N VAL A 150 -0.88 -22.33 13.80
CA VAL A 150 -1.76 -21.42 13.05
C VAL A 150 -0.98 -20.22 12.52
N LEU A 151 -0.13 -19.62 13.35
CA LEU A 151 0.73 -18.49 12.97
C LEU A 151 1.71 -18.89 11.87
N THR A 152 2.38 -20.03 11.99
CA THR A 152 3.29 -20.52 10.94
C THR A 152 2.54 -20.76 9.63
N GLY A 153 1.36 -21.38 9.67
CA GLY A 153 0.52 -21.55 8.48
C GLY A 153 0.14 -20.21 7.85
N LEU A 154 -0.29 -19.25 8.67
CA LEU A 154 -0.66 -17.91 8.21
C LEU A 154 0.54 -17.13 7.66
N GLN A 155 1.74 -17.29 8.24
CA GLN A 155 2.98 -16.72 7.74
C GLN A 155 3.32 -17.21 6.33
N TYR A 156 3.19 -18.51 6.06
CA TYR A 156 3.39 -19.06 4.72
C TYR A 156 2.33 -18.60 3.72
N ILE A 157 1.06 -18.53 4.14
CA ILE A 157 -0.01 -17.96 3.31
C ILE A 157 0.32 -16.51 2.96
N VAL A 158 0.65 -15.68 3.94
CA VAL A 158 1.02 -14.28 3.73
C VAL A 158 2.25 -14.15 2.84
N ALA A 159 3.27 -14.99 3.03
CA ALA A 159 4.47 -15.00 2.20
C ALA A 159 4.12 -15.26 0.73
N THR A 160 3.36 -16.33 0.48
CA THR A 160 2.96 -16.75 -0.87
C THR A 160 2.07 -15.70 -1.53
N THR A 161 1.09 -15.15 -0.82
CA THR A 161 0.23 -14.07 -1.35
C THR A 161 0.99 -12.77 -1.57
N THR A 162 2.01 -12.48 -0.78
CA THR A 162 2.84 -11.27 -0.95
C THR A 162 3.72 -11.40 -2.19
N ILE A 163 4.38 -12.55 -2.37
CA ILE A 163 5.15 -12.84 -3.57
C ILE A 163 4.24 -12.83 -4.81
N TRP A 164 3.07 -13.48 -4.73
CA TRP A 164 2.10 -13.50 -5.82
C TRP A 164 1.57 -12.11 -6.15
N SER A 165 1.29 -11.28 -5.14
CA SER A 165 0.89 -9.89 -5.34
C SER A 165 1.99 -9.06 -5.99
N GLY A 166 3.25 -9.24 -5.59
CA GLY A 166 4.39 -8.57 -6.20
C GLY A 166 4.61 -9.00 -7.64
N ALA A 167 4.55 -10.31 -7.90
CA ALA A 167 4.63 -10.88 -9.24
C ALA A 167 3.50 -10.38 -10.13
N SER A 168 2.24 -10.43 -9.66
CA SER A 168 1.09 -9.91 -10.42
C SER A 168 1.26 -8.45 -10.79
N TYR A 169 1.88 -7.63 -9.94
CA TYR A 169 2.17 -6.24 -10.26
C TYR A 169 3.21 -6.10 -11.40
N VAL A 170 4.27 -6.91 -11.37
CA VAL A 170 5.32 -6.92 -12.42
C VAL A 170 4.81 -7.52 -13.73
N PHE A 171 3.94 -8.53 -13.67
CA PHE A 171 3.47 -9.28 -14.84
C PHE A 171 2.14 -8.77 -15.43
N SER A 172 1.34 -7.99 -14.71
CA SER A 172 0.15 -7.34 -15.28
C SER A 172 0.57 -6.23 -16.23
N LYS A 173 0.65 -6.57 -17.52
CA LYS A 173 0.79 -5.64 -18.66
C LYS A 173 -0.30 -4.56 -18.74
N ASP A 174 -1.37 -4.68 -17.93
CA ASP A 174 -2.45 -3.69 -17.81
C ASP A 174 -2.21 -2.59 -16.75
N ALA A 175 -1.18 -2.71 -15.90
CA ALA A 175 -0.87 -1.69 -14.88
C ALA A 175 -0.16 -0.46 -15.48
N VAL A 176 0.39 -0.59 -16.68
CA VAL A 176 1.12 0.47 -17.39
C VAL A 176 0.52 0.66 -18.78
N LYS A 177 -0.72 1.13 -18.84
CA LYS A 177 -1.24 1.71 -20.07
C LYS A 177 -0.64 3.12 -20.20
N ILE A 178 0.49 3.21 -20.89
CA ILE A 178 0.96 4.49 -21.42
C ILE A 178 -0.16 5.00 -22.31
N LEU A 179 -0.85 6.07 -21.89
CA LEU A 179 -1.71 6.83 -22.78
C LEU A 179 -0.77 7.47 -23.81
N THR A 180 -0.46 6.72 -24.87
CA THR A 180 0.11 7.29 -26.08
C THR A 180 -0.83 8.42 -26.48
N LYS A 181 -0.28 9.64 -26.56
CA LYS A 181 -0.97 10.78 -27.16
C LYS A 181 -1.71 10.33 -28.42
N PRO A 182 -2.91 10.87 -28.72
CA PRO A 182 -3.46 10.74 -30.06
C PRO A 182 -2.54 11.51 -31.02
N GLU A 183 -1.60 10.82 -31.66
CA GLU A 183 -0.91 11.33 -32.84
C GLU A 183 -1.74 10.95 -34.07
N ALA A 184 -2.42 11.94 -34.65
CA ALA A 184 -2.59 12.08 -36.11
C ALA A 184 -3.38 13.36 -36.43
N LYS A 185 -2.68 14.51 -36.47
CA LYS A 185 -2.96 15.55 -37.45
C LYS A 185 -1.65 15.85 -38.17
N LYS A 186 -1.37 15.03 -39.18
CA LYS A 186 -0.44 15.33 -40.28
C LYS A 186 -1.08 14.81 -41.56
N GLU A 187 -1.87 15.67 -42.20
CA GLU A 187 -1.86 15.73 -43.66
C GLU A 187 -1.06 16.99 -43.98
N GLU A 188 0.26 16.81 -44.07
CA GLU A 188 1.12 17.71 -44.85
C GLU A 188 1.02 17.22 -46.29
N ASP A 189 0.51 18.09 -47.15
CA ASP A 189 1.10 18.46 -48.43
C ASP A 189 1.83 17.35 -49.21
N THR A 190 1.24 16.92 -50.32
CA THR A 190 1.98 16.26 -51.38
C THR A 190 1.39 16.67 -52.72
N GLY A 191 2.16 17.43 -53.50
CA GLY A 191 2.23 17.21 -54.95
C GLY A 191 1.89 18.41 -55.82
N ASP A 192 2.92 19.21 -56.08
CA ASP A 192 3.06 20.12 -57.23
C ASP A 192 2.68 19.46 -58.58
N GLU A 193 2.12 20.30 -59.46
CA GLU A 193 2.23 20.33 -60.93
C GLU A 193 2.14 19.04 -61.77
N LYS A 194 1.07 18.91 -62.59
CA LYS A 194 1.09 18.96 -64.09
C LYS A 194 -0.17 18.40 -64.78
N LYS A 195 -0.63 19.13 -65.82
CA LYS A 195 -1.52 18.75 -66.96
C LYS A 195 -3.01 18.64 -66.60
N GLN A 196 -3.96 19.33 -67.25
CA GLN A 196 -4.14 19.85 -68.62
C GLN A 196 -5.01 21.10 -68.60
#